data_AF-Q9HLF7-F1
#
_entry.id   AF-Q9HLF7-F1
#
_cell.length_a   1.000
_cell.length_b   1.000
_cell.length_c   1.000
_cell.angle_alpha   90.00
_cell.angle_beta   90.00
_cell.angle_gamma   90.00
#
_symmetry.space_group_name_H-M   'P 1'
#
loop_
_entity.id
_entity.type
_entity.pdbx_description
1 polymer ?
#
loop_
_entity_poly.entity_id
_entity_poly.type
_entity_poly.pdbx_seq_one_letter_code
_entity_poly.pdbx_strand_id
1 'polypeptide(L)'
;MAKNHPILKLSSIPLTILVFLLILSLVFNIQGNKDAFDAMPLIIFIYGISVIFYGAWSSFGSKKYVAEVMKAGMPLKNEDIIYINKKQLLLTGIFIGIGSLCMLVGYILNFFI
;
A
#
# COMPACT_ATOMS: atom_id res chain seq x y z
N MET A 1 24.78 -1.80 9.46
CA MET A 1 23.73 -2.80 9.72
C MET A 1 22.37 -2.15 9.54
N ALA A 2 21.73 -2.34 8.38
CA ALA A 2 20.39 -1.80 8.15
C ALA A 2 19.40 -2.51 9.09
N LYS A 3 18.86 -1.77 10.06
CA LYS A 3 17.72 -2.23 10.87
C LYS A 3 16.60 -2.60 9.90
N ASN A 4 16.30 -3.90 9.78
CA ASN A 4 15.16 -4.41 9.03
C ASN A 4 13.87 -3.89 9.66
N HIS A 5 13.42 -2.71 9.27
CA HIS A 5 12.12 -2.20 9.67
C HIS A 5 11.05 -2.99 8.90
N PRO A 6 10.24 -3.83 9.57
CA PRO A 6 9.24 -4.67 8.91
C PRO A 6 8.20 -3.85 8.11
N ILE A 7 8.05 -2.58 8.48
CA ILE A 7 7.20 -1.60 7.81
C ILE A 7 7.68 -1.31 6.38
N LEU A 8 9.00 -1.19 6.15
CA LEU A 8 9.58 -0.93 4.82
C LEU A 8 9.37 -2.09 3.84
N LYS A 9 9.44 -3.33 4.34
CA LYS A 9 9.17 -4.54 3.54
C LYS A 9 7.69 -4.69 3.19
N LEU A 10 6.79 -4.18 4.03
CA LEU A 10 5.35 -4.23 3.77
C LEU A 10 4.96 -3.15 2.76
N SER A 11 5.54 -1.95 2.87
CA SER A 11 5.34 -0.85 1.91
C SER A 11 6.03 -1.06 0.57
N SER A 12 7.06 -1.93 0.50
CA SER A 12 7.76 -2.19 -0.76
C SER A 12 6.89 -2.92 -1.78
N ILE A 13 5.98 -3.79 -1.34
CA ILE A 13 5.10 -4.55 -2.26
C ILE A 13 4.23 -3.58 -3.09
N PRO A 14 3.48 -2.63 -2.47
CA PRO A 14 2.70 -1.69 -3.26
C PRO A 14 3.52 -0.86 -4.26
N LEU A 15 4.72 -0.45 -3.86
CA LEU A 15 5.64 0.32 -4.68
C LEU A 15 6.22 -0.47 -5.85
N THR A 16 6.58 -1.75 -5.63
CA THR A 16 7.06 -2.63 -6.71
C THR A 16 5.99 -2.82 -7.78
N ILE A 17 4.74 -3.02 -7.38
CA ILE A 17 3.62 -3.15 -8.31
C ILE A 17 3.40 -1.82 -9.07
N LEU A 18 3.49 -0.67 -8.40
CA LEU A 18 3.41 0.63 -9.06
C LEU A 18 4.50 0.80 -10.15
N VAL A 19 5.75 0.46 -9.82
CA VAL A 19 6.87 0.50 -10.78
C VAL A 19 6.61 -0.44 -11.95
N PHE A 20 6.10 -1.64 -11.69
CA PHE A 20 5.73 -2.60 -12.74
C PHE A 20 4.64 -2.04 -13.66
N LEU A 21 3.58 -1.44 -13.11
CA LEU A 21 2.51 -0.82 -13.89
C LEU A 21 3.02 0.35 -14.75
N LEU A 22 3.96 1.13 -14.23
CA LEU A 22 4.61 2.21 -15.00
C LEU A 22 5.43 1.69 -16.17
N ILE A 23 6.21 0.62 -15.96
CA ILE A 23 6.97 -0.03 -17.04
C ILE A 23 6.01 -0.60 -18.08
N LEU A 24 4.92 -1.23 -17.65
CA LEU A 24 3.89 -1.77 -18.54
C LEU A 24 3.26 -0.66 -19.40
N SER A 25 2.93 0.48 -18.79
CA SER A 25 2.41 1.64 -19.50
C SER A 25 3.38 2.16 -20.55
N LEU A 26 4.68 2.22 -20.23
CA LEU A 26 5.71 2.63 -21.19
C LEU A 26 5.81 1.64 -22.37
N VAL A 27 5.75 0.34 -22.09
CA VAL A 27 5.81 -0.71 -23.12
C VAL A 27 4.63 -0.59 -24.09
N PHE A 28 3.41 -0.35 -23.60
CA PHE A 28 2.25 -0.14 -24.46
C PHE A 28 2.35 1.11 -25.32
N ASN A 29 2.91 2.20 -24.77
CA ASN A 29 3.18 3.42 -25.53
C ASN A 29 4.16 3.14 -26.68
N ILE A 30 5.27 2.44 -26.42
CA ILE A 30 6.30 2.11 -27.43
C ILE A 30 5.74 1.16 -28.52
N GLN A 31 4.85 0.24 -28.15
CA GLN A 31 4.20 -0.66 -29.12
C GLN A 31 3.09 0.01 -29.94
N GLY A 32 2.75 1.27 -29.64
CA GLY A 32 1.68 2.00 -30.32
C GLY A 32 0.27 1.53 -29.95
N ASN A 33 0.11 0.75 -28.88
CA ASN A 33 -1.19 0.31 -28.40
C ASN A 33 -1.84 1.40 -27.54
N LYS A 34 -2.47 2.37 -28.20
CA LYS A 34 -3.10 3.54 -27.56
C LYS A 34 -4.24 3.15 -26.62
N ASP A 35 -5.12 2.24 -27.04
CA ASP A 35 -6.25 1.81 -26.20
C ASP A 35 -5.78 1.23 -24.84
N ALA A 36 -4.70 0.44 -24.86
CA ALA A 36 -4.11 -0.10 -23.64
C ALA A 36 -3.40 0.97 -22.81
N PHE A 37 -2.72 1.92 -23.45
CA PHE A 37 -2.04 3.03 -22.77
C PHE A 37 -3.04 3.98 -22.10
N ASP A 38 -4.11 4.34 -22.80
CA ASP A 38 -5.18 5.23 -22.33
C ASP A 38 -5.93 4.65 -21.11
N ALA A 39 -5.98 3.33 -20.98
CA ALA A 39 -6.56 2.65 -19.82
C ALA A 39 -5.62 2.61 -18.60
N MET A 40 -4.30 2.77 -18.75
CA MET A 40 -3.33 2.63 -17.66
C MET A 40 -3.52 3.65 -16.53
N PRO A 41 -3.78 4.95 -16.78
CA PRO A 41 -4.08 5.91 -15.72
C PRO A 41 -5.18 5.47 -14.78
N LEU A 42 -6.28 4.96 -15.35
CA LEU A 42 -7.42 4.46 -14.60
C LEU A 42 -7.04 3.22 -13.76
N ILE A 43 -6.30 2.29 -14.35
CA ILE A 43 -5.82 1.08 -13.65
C ILE A 43 -4.92 1.46 -12.47
N ILE A 44 -3.97 2.37 -12.67
CA ILE A 44 -3.07 2.86 -11.62
C ILE A 44 -3.85 3.58 -10.51
N PHE A 45 -4.88 4.35 -10.88
CA PHE A 45 -5.76 5.04 -9.93
C PHE A 45 -6.57 4.05 -9.07
N ILE A 46 -7.24 3.07 -9.70
CA ILE A 46 -7.99 2.01 -8.99
C ILE A 46 -7.06 1.19 -8.10
N TYR A 47 -5.85 0.90 -8.58
CA TYR A 47 -4.82 0.25 -7.79
C TYR A 47 -4.45 1.09 -6.56
N GLY A 48 -4.26 2.41 -6.72
CA GLY A 48 -4.04 3.34 -5.61
C GLY A 48 -5.14 3.27 -4.55
N ILE A 49 -6.42 3.26 -4.97
CA ILE A 49 -7.57 3.06 -4.06
C ILE A 49 -7.43 1.73 -3.31
N SER A 50 -7.14 0.66 -4.04
CA SER A 50 -7.02 -0.69 -3.49
C SER A 50 -5.90 -0.79 -2.45
N VAL A 51 -4.78 -0.09 -2.65
CA VAL A 51 -3.67 0.00 -1.70
C VAL A 51 -4.10 0.67 -0.40
N ILE A 52 -4.89 1.76 -0.47
CA ILE A 52 -5.42 2.43 0.73
C ILE A 52 -6.32 1.48 1.53
N PHE A 53 -7.27 0.82 0.86
CA PHE A 53 -8.18 -0.13 1.51
C PHE A 53 -7.43 -1.35 2.06
N TYR A 54 -6.42 -1.85 1.35
CA TYR A 54 -5.58 -2.95 1.83
C TYR A 54 -4.79 -2.55 3.07
N GLY A 55 -4.25 -1.33 3.11
CA GLY A 55 -3.58 -0.79 4.29
C GLY A 55 -4.51 -0.68 5.50
N ALA A 56 -5.70 -0.13 5.28
CA ALA A 56 -6.74 -0.05 6.31
C ALA A 56 -7.15 -1.45 6.82
N TRP A 57 -7.39 -2.40 5.92
CA TRP A 57 -7.82 -3.76 6.25
C TRP A 57 -6.72 -4.61 6.90
N SER A 58 -5.48 -4.48 6.44
CA SER A 58 -4.31 -5.11 7.06
C SER A 58 -4.11 -4.58 8.49
N SER A 59 -4.38 -3.29 8.71
CA SER A 59 -4.39 -2.63 10.02
C SER A 59 -5.51 -3.11 10.95
N PHE A 60 -6.72 -3.39 10.44
CA PHE A 60 -7.79 -4.03 11.25
C PHE A 60 -7.37 -5.41 11.78
N GLY A 61 -6.37 -6.03 11.16
CA GLY A 61 -5.71 -7.22 11.64
C GLY A 61 -4.49 -6.93 12.50
N SER A 62 -4.67 -6.53 13.76
CA SER A 62 -3.68 -6.71 14.84
C SER A 62 -3.38 -8.20 15.13
N LYS A 63 -3.61 -9.08 14.15
CA LYS A 63 -3.61 -10.54 14.19
C LYS A 63 -2.33 -11.11 14.78
N LYS A 64 -1.15 -10.51 14.55
CA LYS A 64 0.09 -11.02 15.16
C LYS A 64 0.16 -10.77 16.66
N TYR A 65 -0.14 -9.54 17.09
CA TYR A 65 -0.07 -9.19 18.50
C TYR A 65 -1.23 -9.80 19.28
N VAL A 66 -2.46 -9.78 18.74
CA VAL A 66 -3.61 -10.48 19.33
C VAL A 66 -3.38 -12.00 19.35
N ALA A 67 -2.78 -12.60 18.31
CA ALA A 67 -2.44 -14.02 18.34
C ALA A 67 -1.32 -14.34 19.34
N GLU A 68 -0.33 -13.47 19.52
CA GLU A 68 0.72 -13.66 20.53
C GLU A 68 0.18 -13.51 21.96
N VAL A 69 -0.68 -12.52 22.21
CA VAL A 69 -1.32 -12.32 23.52
C VAL A 69 -2.34 -13.42 23.83
N MET A 70 -3.14 -13.85 22.84
CA MET A 70 -4.01 -15.04 22.98
C MET A 70 -3.19 -16.31 23.23
N LYS A 71 -2.06 -16.51 22.53
CA LYS A 71 -1.17 -17.66 22.76
C LYS A 71 -0.48 -17.63 24.12
N ALA A 72 -0.17 -16.44 24.63
CA ALA A 72 0.48 -16.27 25.93
C ALA A 72 -0.50 -16.30 27.12
N GLY A 73 -1.82 -16.31 26.87
CA GLY A 73 -2.84 -16.35 27.92
C GLY A 73 -2.83 -15.14 28.87
N MET A 74 -2.14 -14.05 28.49
CA MET A 74 -2.02 -12.86 29.32
C MET A 74 -3.18 -11.88 29.06
N PRO A 75 -3.71 -11.20 30.08
CA PRO A 75 -4.72 -10.17 29.88
C PRO A 75 -4.12 -8.97 29.15
N LEU A 76 -4.78 -8.52 28.07
CA LEU A 76 -4.46 -7.28 27.37
C LEU A 76 -4.53 -6.10 28.36
N LYS A 77 -3.42 -5.38 28.55
CA LYS A 77 -3.44 -4.13 29.33
C LYS A 77 -3.86 -2.97 28.43
N ASN A 78 -4.41 -1.92 29.04
CA ASN A 78 -4.77 -0.68 28.31
C ASN A 78 -3.58 -0.06 27.58
N GLU A 79 -2.36 -0.22 28.11
CA GLU A 79 -1.12 0.25 27.51
C GLU A 79 -0.80 -0.45 26.18
N ASP A 80 -1.08 -1.76 26.10
CA ASP A 80 -0.88 -2.56 24.89
C ASP A 80 -1.84 -2.13 23.79
N ILE A 81 -3.10 -1.82 24.16
CA ILE A 81 -4.12 -1.32 23.22
C ILE A 81 -3.68 0.02 22.61
N ILE A 82 -3.16 0.94 23.43
CA ILE A 82 -2.65 2.23 22.94
C ILE A 82 -1.47 2.03 21.99
N TYR A 83 -0.56 1.10 22.30
CA TYR A 83 0.58 0.80 21.44
C TYR A 83 0.16 0.20 20.08
N ILE A 84 -0.80 -0.74 20.08
CA ILE A 84 -1.37 -1.33 18.87
C ILE A 84 -2.04 -0.26 18.01
N ASN A 85 -2.88 0.57 18.61
CA ASN A 85 -3.58 1.64 17.89
C ASN A 85 -2.61 2.64 17.27
N LYS A 86 -1.53 3.01 17.97
CA LYS A 86 -0.47 3.88 17.41
C LYS A 86 0.24 3.24 16.21
N LYS A 87 0.57 1.94 16.30
CA LYS A 87 1.18 1.21 15.18
C LYS A 87 0.24 1.09 13.99
N GLN A 88 -1.04 0.85 14.26
CA GLN A 88 -2.09 0.75 13.25
C GLN A 88 -2.31 2.09 12.52
N LEU A 89 -2.35 3.20 13.26
CA LEU A 89 -2.47 4.53 12.68
C LEU A 89 -1.28 4.84 11.76
N LEU A 90 -0.06 4.53 12.21
CA LEU A 90 1.16 4.74 11.42
C LEU A 90 1.16 3.89 10.15
N LEU A 91 0.81 2.61 10.23
CA LEU A 91 0.75 1.72 9.06
C LEU A 91 -0.31 2.22 8.06
N THR A 92 -1.51 2.55 8.55
CA THR A 92 -2.59 3.08 7.72
C THR A 92 -2.18 4.38 7.04
N GLY A 93 -1.52 5.29 7.77
CA GLY A 93 -0.99 6.53 7.21
C GLY A 93 0.02 6.30 6.09
N ILE A 94 0.89 5.30 6.21
CA ILE A 94 1.84 4.93 5.15
C ILE A 94 1.11 4.44 3.90
N PHE A 95 0.13 3.55 4.06
CA PHE A 95 -0.64 3.03 2.91
C PHE A 95 -1.53 4.08 2.27
N ILE A 96 -2.09 5.01 3.05
CA ILE A 96 -2.75 6.22 2.52
C ILE A 96 -1.76 7.02 1.69
N GLY A 97 -0.56 7.29 2.21
CA GLY A 97 0.48 8.01 1.49
C GLY A 97 0.87 7.33 0.17
N ILE A 98 1.07 6.02 0.17
CA ILE A 98 1.42 5.26 -1.04
C ILE A 98 0.25 5.22 -2.02
N GLY A 99 -0.98 5.00 -1.56
CA GLY A 99 -2.16 4.99 -2.40
C GLY A 99 -2.41 6.35 -3.06
N SER A 100 -2.29 7.44 -2.31
CA SER A 100 -2.35 8.81 -2.84
C SER A 100 -1.25 9.08 -3.87
N LEU A 101 -0.04 8.55 -3.64
CA LEU A 101 1.06 8.65 -4.59
C LEU A 101 0.75 7.89 -5.89
N CYS A 102 0.15 6.70 -5.81
CA CYS A 102 -0.33 5.95 -6.98
C CYS A 102 -1.39 6.76 -7.74
N MET A 103 -2.36 7.35 -7.04
CA MET A 103 -3.40 8.18 -7.67
C MET A 103 -2.83 9.42 -8.36
N LEU A 104 -1.85 10.09 -7.72
CA LEU A 104 -1.14 11.22 -8.33
C LEU A 104 -0.41 10.80 -9.60
N VAL A 105 0.28 9.65 -9.58
CA VAL A 105 0.96 9.12 -10.75
C VAL A 105 -0.05 8.82 -11.87
N GLY A 106 -1.17 8.14 -11.56
CA GLY A 106 -2.23 7.90 -12.55
C GLY A 106 -2.77 9.20 -13.13
N TYR A 107 -3.05 10.21 -12.30
CA TYR A 107 -3.53 11.51 -12.73
C TYR A 107 -2.52 12.25 -13.63
N ILE A 108 -1.24 12.24 -13.27
CA ILE A 108 -0.16 12.82 -14.08
C ILE A 108 -0.07 12.09 -15.42
N LEU A 109 -0.11 10.76 -15.41
CA LEU A 109 -0.01 9.96 -16.61
C LEU A 109 -1.16 10.27 -17.57
N ASN A 110 -2.39 10.43 -17.06
CA ASN A 110 -3.56 10.88 -17.82
C ASN A 110 -3.39 12.25 -18.50
N PHE A 111 -2.54 13.13 -17.96
CA PHE A 111 -2.27 14.44 -18.58
C PHE A 111 -1.31 14.33 -19.79
N PHE A 112 -0.50 13.27 -19.85
CA PHE A 112 0.46 13.02 -20.94
C PHE A 112 -0.10 12.16 -22.06
N ILE A 113 -1.31 11.61 -21.88
CA ILE A 113 -2.08 10.89 -22.90
C ILE A 113 -2.89 11.90 -23.70
#